data_AF-A0A382D8Q3-F1
#
_entry.id   AF-A0A382D8Q3-F1
#
_cell.length_a   1.000
_cell.length_b   1.000
_cell.length_c   1.000
_cell.angle_alpha   90.00
_cell.angle_beta   90.00
_cell.angle_gamma   90.00
#
_symmetry.space_group_name_H-M   'P 1'
#
loop_
_entity.id
_entity.type
_entity.pdbx_description
1 polymer ?
#
loop_
_entity_poly.entity_id
_entity_poly.type
_entity_poly.pdbx_seq_one_letter_code
_entity_poly.pdbx_strand_id
1 'polypeptide(L)'
;GYVKNGAVMIKSTDTRSIMKAINNSLPIWYAPDQDLGKNNSIFAPLFGIQTATASATSRLAKNNNTRVIPYSFLRTKHGYEMSFDKPLKNYPSGDAIKDASKTNQILEKQILKNPEQYLWIHRRFKTRPDGEENFYSEN
;
A
#
# COMPACT_ATOMS: atom_id res chain seq x y z
N GLY A 1 8.09 -2.08 -25.91
CA GLY A 1 7.10 -3.15 -26.07
C GLY A 1 7.03 -3.93 -24.77
N TYR A 2 5.84 -4.38 -24.36
CA TYR A 2 5.64 -5.17 -23.14
C TYR A 2 6.50 -6.44 -23.17
N VAL A 3 7.12 -6.81 -22.04
CA VAL A 3 8.22 -7.79 -21.93
C VAL A 3 7.76 -9.10 -21.26
N LYS A 4 8.62 -10.12 -21.32
CA LYS A 4 8.49 -11.49 -20.79
C LYS A 4 7.68 -11.52 -19.47
N ASN A 5 6.58 -12.28 -19.46
CA ASN A 5 5.56 -12.42 -18.39
C ASN A 5 4.40 -11.41 -18.38
N GLY A 6 4.25 -10.57 -19.42
CA GLY A 6 3.04 -9.75 -19.61
C GLY A 6 2.94 -8.52 -18.71
N ALA A 7 4.01 -8.16 -17.99
CA ALA A 7 4.10 -6.97 -17.15
C ALA A 7 5.29 -6.09 -17.55
N VAL A 8 5.19 -4.79 -17.25
CA VAL A 8 6.29 -3.83 -17.38
C VAL A 8 6.60 -3.27 -16.00
N MET A 9 7.84 -3.45 -15.56
CA MET A 9 8.31 -2.87 -14.30
C MET A 9 8.56 -1.37 -14.50
N ILE A 10 7.88 -0.56 -13.71
CA ILE A 10 8.08 0.89 -13.67
C ILE A 10 8.71 1.23 -12.32
N LYS A 11 9.81 1.99 -12.33
CA LYS A 11 10.43 2.46 -11.09
C LYS A 11 9.45 3.37 -10.35
N SER A 12 9.40 3.28 -9.03
CA SER A 12 8.52 4.14 -8.20
C SER A 12 8.81 5.64 -8.36
N THR A 13 10.04 5.99 -8.74
CA THR A 13 10.46 7.37 -9.04
C THR A 13 10.05 7.85 -10.43
N ASP A 14 9.65 6.95 -11.34
CA ASP A 14 9.19 7.29 -12.68
C ASP A 14 7.68 7.53 -12.71
N THR A 15 7.28 8.63 -12.06
CA THR A 15 5.89 9.06 -11.97
C THR A 15 5.25 9.32 -13.33
N ARG A 16 6.04 9.74 -14.34
CA ARG A 16 5.54 9.98 -15.70
C ARG A 16 5.08 8.68 -16.35
N SER A 17 5.85 7.61 -16.26
CA SER A 17 5.47 6.31 -16.81
C SER A 17 4.27 5.71 -16.09
N ILE A 18 4.19 5.86 -14.75
CA ILE A 18 3.03 5.44 -13.96
C ILE A 18 1.76 6.16 -14.44
N MET A 19 1.82 7.50 -14.55
CA MET A 19 0.67 8.29 -15.01
C MET A 19 0.30 7.98 -16.46
N LYS A 20 1.29 7.72 -17.33
CA LYS A 20 1.05 7.27 -18.70
C LYS A 20 0.28 5.94 -18.73
N ALA A 21 0.65 4.98 -17.90
CA ALA A 21 -0.06 3.70 -17.82
C ALA A 21 -1.52 3.89 -17.36
N ILE A 22 -1.75 4.67 -16.29
CA ILE A 22 -3.10 5.01 -15.81
C ILE A 22 -3.93 5.68 -16.91
N ASN A 23 -3.37 6.68 -17.60
CA ASN A 23 -4.07 7.40 -18.66
C ASN A 23 -4.40 6.51 -19.88
N ASN A 24 -3.68 5.41 -20.07
CA ASN A 24 -3.97 4.39 -21.09
C ASN A 24 -4.86 3.25 -20.55
N SER A 25 -5.52 3.44 -19.41
CA SER A 25 -6.41 2.45 -18.76
C SER A 25 -5.73 1.11 -18.44
N LEU A 26 -4.42 1.12 -18.20
CA LEU A 26 -3.67 -0.08 -17.82
C LEU A 26 -3.69 -0.26 -16.30
N PRO A 27 -3.86 -1.50 -15.80
CA PRO A 27 -3.77 -1.76 -14.38
C PRO A 27 -2.34 -1.57 -13.87
N ILE A 28 -2.22 -1.02 -12.67
CA ILE A 28 -0.95 -0.93 -11.94
C ILE A 28 -1.11 -1.69 -10.63
N TRP A 29 -0.13 -2.52 -10.33
CA TRP A 29 -0.01 -3.20 -9.05
C TRP A 29 1.23 -2.72 -8.32
N TYR A 30 1.09 -2.42 -7.02
CA TYR A 30 2.21 -2.23 -6.11
C TYR A 30 1.76 -2.49 -4.67
N ALA A 31 2.71 -2.78 -3.78
CA ALA A 31 2.48 -3.00 -2.36
C ALA A 31 2.79 -1.71 -1.57
N PRO A 32 1.80 -1.11 -0.86
CA PRO A 32 1.98 0.17 -0.16
C PRO A 32 2.41 0.03 1.31
N ASP A 33 2.70 -1.19 1.77
CA ASP A 33 2.78 -1.56 3.19
C ASP A 33 4.21 -1.54 3.77
N GLN A 34 5.17 -0.94 3.06
CA GLN A 34 6.48 -0.63 3.61
C GLN A 34 6.52 0.75 4.29
N ASP A 35 7.43 0.88 5.25
CA ASP A 35 7.76 2.18 5.84
C ASP A 35 8.77 2.93 4.93
N LEU A 36 8.26 3.98 4.28
CA LEU A 36 8.99 4.84 3.33
C LEU A 36 9.58 6.11 3.97
N GLY A 37 9.61 6.21 5.31
CA GLY A 37 10.00 7.44 6.00
C GLY A 37 8.93 8.54 6.00
N LYS A 38 9.24 9.69 6.59
CA LYS A 38 8.28 10.80 6.82
C LYS A 38 7.83 11.49 5.51
N ASN A 39 8.76 11.72 4.58
CA ASN A 39 8.54 12.64 3.45
C ASN A 39 7.45 12.23 2.45
N ASN A 40 7.11 10.94 2.35
CA ASN A 40 6.10 10.43 1.41
C ASN A 40 4.92 9.74 2.12
N SER A 41 4.82 9.92 3.43
CA SER A 41 3.91 9.18 4.28
C SER A 41 2.95 10.11 5.01
N ILE A 42 1.77 9.58 5.31
CA ILE A 42 0.84 10.15 6.28
C ILE A 42 0.86 9.26 7.50
N PHE A 43 0.94 9.83 8.69
CA PHE A 43 0.78 9.07 9.93
C PHE A 43 -0.69 8.68 10.09
N ALA A 44 -0.94 7.37 10.08
CA ALA A 44 -2.27 6.79 10.27
C ALA A 44 -2.14 5.52 11.12
N PRO A 45 -3.18 5.14 11.87
CA PRO A 45 -3.12 3.97 12.74
C PRO A 45 -3.02 2.69 11.92
N LEU A 46 -2.14 1.79 12.35
CA LEU A 46 -2.08 0.38 11.95
C LEU A 46 -2.04 -0.44 13.24
N PHE A 47 -3.10 -1.22 13.49
CA PHE A 47 -3.37 -1.88 14.78
C PHE A 47 -3.32 -0.90 15.96
N GLY A 48 -3.85 0.31 15.76
CA GLY A 48 -3.86 1.39 16.77
C GLY A 48 -2.52 2.13 16.93
N ILE A 49 -1.46 1.71 16.24
CA ILE A 49 -0.14 2.34 16.32
C ILE A 49 0.02 3.33 15.17
N GLN A 50 0.36 4.59 15.49
CA GLN A 50 0.68 5.61 14.47
C GLN A 50 1.85 5.17 13.61
N THR A 51 1.60 5.10 12.30
CA THR A 51 2.52 4.45 11.36
C THR A 51 2.68 5.29 10.10
N ALA A 52 3.92 5.50 9.65
CA ALA A 52 4.20 6.14 8.36
C ALA A 52 3.61 5.31 7.22
N THR A 53 2.52 5.80 6.62
CA THR A 53 1.73 5.07 5.63
C THR A 53 1.83 5.76 4.28
N ALA A 54 2.21 5.01 3.24
CA ALA A 54 2.46 5.56 1.92
C ALA A 54 1.23 6.29 1.35
N SER A 55 1.41 7.55 0.96
CA SER A 55 0.34 8.38 0.38
C SER A 55 0.12 8.17 -1.12
N ALA A 56 0.94 7.32 -1.76
CA ALA A 56 0.91 7.09 -3.20
C ALA A 56 -0.47 6.59 -3.67
N THR A 57 -1.16 5.76 -2.88
CA THR A 57 -2.43 5.13 -3.26
C THR A 57 -3.51 6.17 -3.51
N SER A 58 -3.69 7.09 -2.56
CA SER A 58 -4.68 8.17 -2.70
C SER A 58 -4.25 9.15 -3.80
N ARG A 59 -2.96 9.46 -3.93
CA ARG A 59 -2.44 10.36 -4.97
C ARG A 59 -2.71 9.83 -6.38
N LEU A 60 -2.45 8.55 -6.64
CA LEU A 60 -2.70 7.92 -7.95
C LEU A 60 -4.20 7.82 -8.23
N ALA A 61 -5.00 7.50 -7.21
CA ALA A 61 -6.44 7.37 -7.32
C ALA A 61 -7.20 8.70 -7.56
N LYS A 62 -6.54 9.86 -7.41
CA LYS A 62 -7.13 11.16 -7.80
C LYS A 62 -7.40 11.26 -9.30
N ASN A 63 -6.79 10.41 -10.12
CA ASN A 63 -7.11 10.34 -11.54
C ASN A 63 -8.53 9.78 -11.72
N ASN A 64 -9.41 10.52 -12.41
CA ASN A 64 -10.82 10.17 -12.61
C ASN A 64 -11.04 8.78 -13.25
N ASN A 65 -10.05 8.25 -13.96
CA ASN A 65 -10.10 6.94 -14.60
C ASN A 65 -9.52 5.81 -13.73
N THR A 66 -9.29 6.04 -12.44
CA THR A 66 -8.67 5.06 -11.55
C THR A 66 -9.63 4.54 -10.49
N ARG A 67 -9.69 3.22 -10.36
CA ARG A 67 -10.36 2.53 -9.25
C ARG A 67 -9.29 1.77 -8.46
N VAL A 68 -9.37 1.83 -7.13
CA VAL A 68 -8.48 1.07 -6.26
C VAL A 68 -9.16 -0.22 -5.85
N ILE A 69 -8.51 -1.36 -6.11
CA ILE A 69 -8.99 -2.70 -5.78
C ILE A 69 -7.99 -3.31 -4.81
N PRO A 70 -8.34 -3.49 -3.52
CA PRO A 70 -7.49 -4.20 -2.59
C PRO A 70 -7.29 -5.65 -3.01
N TYR A 71 -6.05 -6.11 -2.90
CA TYR A 71 -5.64 -7.45 -3.26
C TYR A 71 -4.76 -8.01 -2.15
N SER A 72 -4.93 -9.29 -1.82
CA SER A 72 -4.06 -10.05 -0.93
C SER A 72 -3.93 -11.48 -1.45
N PHE A 73 -2.87 -12.16 -1.06
CA PHE A 73 -2.69 -13.58 -1.33
C PHE A 73 -2.20 -14.32 -0.10
N LEU A 74 -2.60 -15.59 0.02
CA LEU A 74 -2.19 -16.49 1.08
C LEU A 74 -1.53 -17.71 0.46
N ARG A 75 -0.39 -18.12 0.99
CA ARG A 75 0.23 -19.40 0.67
C ARG A 75 -0.59 -20.53 1.29
N THR A 76 -0.87 -21.53 0.49
CA THR A 76 -1.54 -22.77 0.89
C THR A 76 -0.57 -23.95 0.75
N LYS A 77 -1.01 -25.17 1.13
CA LYS A 77 -0.21 -26.39 0.92
C LYS A 77 0.09 -26.68 -0.55
N HIS A 78 -0.76 -26.19 -1.46
CA HIS A 78 -0.73 -26.55 -2.89
C HIS A 78 -0.45 -25.34 -3.81
N GLY A 79 -0.23 -24.14 -3.27
CA GLY A 79 0.00 -22.94 -4.08
C GLY A 79 -0.36 -21.67 -3.34
N TYR A 80 -1.09 -20.78 -4.01
CA TYR A 80 -1.55 -19.51 -3.45
C TYR A 80 -3.04 -19.32 -3.71
N GLU A 81 -3.74 -18.81 -2.70
CA GLU A 81 -5.10 -18.29 -2.84
C GLU A 81 -5.03 -16.77 -2.97
N MET A 82 -5.64 -16.22 -4.01
CA MET A 82 -5.69 -14.78 -4.28
C MET A 82 -7.09 -14.25 -3.98
N SER A 83 -7.16 -13.17 -3.22
CA SER A 83 -8.41 -12.49 -2.87
C SER A 83 -8.38 -11.05 -3.39
N PHE A 84 -9.46 -10.64 -4.05
CA PHE A 84 -9.70 -9.27 -4.47
C PHE A 84 -10.96 -8.76 -3.77
N ASP A 85 -10.84 -7.64 -3.06
CA ASP A 85 -12.00 -6.99 -2.48
C ASP A 85 -12.75 -6.18 -3.54
N LYS A 86 -13.96 -5.74 -3.21
CA LYS A 86 -14.69 -4.80 -4.06
C LYS A 86 -13.88 -3.50 -4.23
N PRO A 87 -13.96 -2.84 -5.40
CA PRO A 87 -13.34 -1.54 -5.59
C PRO A 87 -13.75 -0.56 -4.49
N LEU A 88 -12.79 0.22 -3.98
CA LEU A 88 -13.06 1.23 -2.97
C LEU A 88 -14.07 2.26 -3.50
N LYS A 89 -15.10 2.53 -2.71
CA LYS A 89 -16.08 3.58 -2.99
C LYS A 89 -15.62 4.89 -2.35
N ASN A 90 -15.86 6.01 -3.04
CA ASN A 90 -15.55 7.36 -2.55
C ASN A 90 -14.09 7.50 -2.08
N TYR A 91 -13.16 6.93 -2.86
CA TYR A 91 -11.73 6.95 -2.61
C TYR A 91 -11.01 7.51 -3.86
N PRO A 92 -10.06 8.46 -3.70
CA PRO A 92 -9.67 9.11 -2.45
C PRO A 92 -10.79 10.02 -1.92
N SER A 93 -10.82 10.23 -0.61
CA SER A 93 -11.87 11.01 0.06
C SER A 93 -11.59 12.52 0.09
N GLY A 94 -10.38 12.93 -0.27
CA GLY A 94 -9.91 14.31 -0.13
C GLY A 94 -9.20 14.59 1.21
N ASP A 95 -9.35 13.70 2.19
CA ASP A 95 -8.64 13.73 3.46
C ASP A 95 -7.52 12.67 3.47
N ALA A 96 -6.27 13.15 3.55
CA ALA A 96 -5.10 12.29 3.48
C ALA A 96 -4.99 11.32 4.65
N ILE A 97 -5.40 11.72 5.86
CA ILE A 97 -5.36 10.87 7.06
C ILE A 97 -6.44 9.80 6.95
N LYS A 98 -7.65 10.18 6.49
CA LYS A 98 -8.75 9.24 6.26
C LYS A 98 -8.38 8.18 5.21
N ASP A 99 -7.76 8.59 4.12
CA ASP A 99 -7.34 7.70 3.04
C ASP A 99 -6.21 6.74 3.47
N ALA A 100 -5.22 7.26 4.21
CA ALA A 100 -4.14 6.44 4.78
C ALA A 100 -4.67 5.46 5.84
N SER A 101 -5.57 5.91 6.72
CA SER A 101 -6.26 5.07 7.70
C SER A 101 -7.07 3.97 7.00
N LYS A 102 -7.74 4.30 5.90
CA LYS A 102 -8.47 3.30 5.11
C LYS A 102 -7.54 2.22 4.55
N THR A 103 -6.37 2.62 4.07
CA THR A 103 -5.34 1.69 3.57
C THR A 103 -4.87 0.75 4.67
N ASN A 104 -4.55 1.28 5.86
CA ASN A 104 -4.13 0.44 6.99
C ASN A 104 -5.26 -0.48 7.48
N GLN A 105 -6.51 -0.02 7.56
CA GLN A 105 -7.63 -0.89 7.95
C GLN A 105 -7.85 -2.06 6.99
N ILE A 106 -7.59 -1.85 5.69
CA ILE A 106 -7.62 -2.93 4.69
C ILE A 106 -6.48 -3.90 4.96
N LEU A 107 -5.27 -3.39 5.19
CA LEU A 107 -4.11 -4.19 5.51
C LEU A 107 -4.29 -4.99 6.81
N GLU A 108 -4.83 -4.40 7.87
CA GLU A 108 -5.16 -5.08 9.14
C GLU A 108 -6.06 -6.29 8.89
N LYS A 109 -7.14 -6.10 8.12
CA LYS A 109 -8.06 -7.19 7.77
C LYS A 109 -7.37 -8.29 6.98
N GLN A 110 -6.44 -7.94 6.10
CA GLN A 110 -5.69 -8.92 5.31
C GLN A 110 -4.67 -9.67 6.19
N ILE A 111 -3.94 -8.97 7.05
CA ILE A 111 -3.00 -9.55 8.01
C ILE A 111 -3.72 -10.51 8.96
N LEU A 112 -4.87 -10.10 9.50
CA LEU A 112 -5.63 -10.92 10.46
C LEU A 112 -6.14 -12.24 9.89
N LYS A 113 -6.21 -12.40 8.57
CA LYS A 113 -6.55 -13.69 7.95
C LYS A 113 -5.47 -14.75 8.22
N ASN A 114 -4.20 -14.35 8.24
CA ASN A 114 -3.08 -15.26 8.43
C ASN A 114 -1.80 -14.52 8.89
N PRO A 115 -1.76 -14.05 10.16
CA PRO A 115 -0.74 -13.12 10.63
C PRO A 115 0.70 -13.61 10.44
N GLU A 116 0.95 -14.91 10.54
CA GLU A 116 2.27 -15.52 10.39
C GLU A 116 2.83 -15.45 8.96
N GLN A 117 1.99 -15.16 7.97
CA GLN A 117 2.42 -14.95 6.57
C GLN A 117 2.67 -13.48 6.23
N TYR A 118 2.37 -12.55 7.13
CA TYR A 118 2.77 -11.17 6.94
C TYR A 118 4.28 -11.01 7.16
N LEU A 119 4.95 -10.21 6.34
CA LEU A 119 6.40 -10.02 6.39
C LEU A 119 6.81 -9.09 7.55
N TRP A 120 6.64 -9.55 8.80
CA TRP A 120 6.98 -8.82 10.03
C TRP A 120 8.47 -8.44 10.16
N ILE A 121 9.35 -9.02 9.33
CA ILE A 121 10.75 -8.61 9.22
C ILE A 121 10.89 -7.15 8.77
N HIS A 122 9.91 -6.62 8.03
CA HIS A 122 9.85 -5.20 7.75
C HIS A 122 9.50 -4.46 9.04
N ARG A 123 10.43 -3.62 9.51
CA ARG A 123 10.27 -2.74 10.68
C ARG A 123 9.19 -1.69 10.40
N ARG A 124 7.93 -2.10 10.40
CA ARG A 124 6.77 -1.32 9.93
C ARG A 124 6.52 -0.05 10.73
N PHE A 125 6.96 -0.03 11.99
CA PHE A 125 6.73 1.05 12.94
C PHE A 125 7.96 1.94 13.17
N LYS A 126 9.01 1.85 12.32
CA LYS A 126 10.32 2.46 12.62
C LYS A 126 10.28 3.98 12.52
N THR A 127 9.51 4.50 11.56
CA THR A 127 9.30 5.93 11.42
C THR A 127 8.16 6.34 12.33
N ARG A 128 8.48 7.14 13.34
CA ARG A 128 7.53 7.62 14.36
C ARG A 128 7.16 9.10 14.16
N PRO A 129 5.99 9.52 14.67
CA PRO A 129 5.69 10.94 14.89
C PRO A 129 6.79 11.65 15.70
N ASP A 130 6.87 12.98 15.58
CA ASP A 130 7.86 13.75 16.32
C ASP A 130 7.63 13.62 17.84
N GLY A 131 8.69 13.32 18.58
CA GLY A 131 8.64 13.13 20.04
C GLY A 131 8.29 11.72 20.50
N GLU A 132 7.95 10.79 19.61
CA GLU A 132 7.69 9.39 19.99
C GLU A 132 8.95 8.52 19.92
N GLU A 133 9.10 7.62 20.90
CA GLU A 133 10.21 6.67 20.95
C GLU A 133 10.15 5.62 19.84
N ASN A 134 11.31 5.20 19.37
CA ASN A 134 11.45 4.12 18.40
C ASN A 134 11.32 2.76 19.11
N PHE A 135 10.48 1.87 18.58
CA PHE A 135 10.32 0.51 19.12
C PHE A 135 11.47 -0.43 18.78
N TYR A 136 12.27 -0.10 17.77
CA TYR A 136 13.39 -0.93 17.34
C TYR A 136 14.68 -0.36 17.93
N SER A 137 15.48 -1.22 18.54
CA SER A 137 16.84 -0.88 18.93
C SER A 137 17.63 -0.44 17.69
N GLU A 138 18.51 0.54 17.86
CA GLU A 138 19.51 0.84 16.86
C GLU A 138 20.41 -0.38 16.70
N ASN A 139 20.57 -0.83 15.45
CA ASN A 139 21.65 -1.74 15.07
C ASN A 139 22.63 -0.92 14.25
#